data_AF-A0A2V6QAA5-F1
#
_entry.id   AF-A0A2V6QAA5-F1
#
_cell.length_a   1.000
_cell.length_b   1.000
_cell.length_c   1.000
_cell.angle_alpha   90.00
_cell.angle_beta   90.00
_cell.angle_gamma   90.00
#
_symmetry.space_group_name_H-M   'P 1'
#
loop_
_entity.id
_entity.type
_entity.pdbx_description
1 polymer ?
#
loop_
_entity_poly.entity_id
_entity_poly.type
_entity_poly.pdbx_seq_one_letter_code
_entity_poly.pdbx_strand_id
1 'polypeptide(L)'
;METCEQALLRELHAPYPNPELDELERLGEQIADLSAHLEVANARLLDLIREFDARGGWGVQGARSCAHWLAWRLGIELNAARER
;
A
#
# COMPACT_ATOMS: atom_id res chain seq x y z
N MET A 1 -15.70 42.85 -30.22
CA MET A 1 -14.62 43.22 -29.26
C MET A 1 -14.69 42.39 -27.97
N GLU A 2 -15.87 41.90 -27.54
CA GLU A 2 -16.04 41.08 -26.33
C GLU A 2 -15.32 39.71 -26.33
N THR A 3 -14.98 39.16 -27.49
CA THR A 3 -14.32 37.85 -27.60
C THR A 3 -12.82 37.88 -27.28
N CYS A 4 -12.16 39.03 -27.41
CA CYS A 4 -10.72 39.18 -27.10
C CYS A 4 -10.49 39.28 -25.59
N GLU A 5 -11.40 39.95 -24.87
CA GLU A 5 -11.37 40.08 -23.40
C GLU A 5 -11.71 38.74 -22.70
N GLN A 6 -12.66 37.99 -23.25
CA GLN A 6 -13.00 36.62 -22.82
C GLN A 6 -11.82 35.63 -23.01
N ALA A 7 -11.02 35.79 -24.07
CA ALA A 7 -9.83 34.97 -24.29
C ALA A 7 -8.74 35.25 -23.24
N LEU A 8 -8.52 36.52 -22.89
CA LEU A 8 -7.54 36.92 -21.86
C LEU A 8 -7.90 36.41 -20.46
N LEU A 9 -9.19 36.43 -20.07
CA LEU A 9 -9.64 35.91 -18.78
C LEU A 9 -9.56 34.38 -18.68
N ARG A 10 -9.69 33.67 -19.81
CA ARG A 10 -9.45 32.23 -19.88
C ARG A 10 -7.96 31.89 -19.72
N GLU A 11 -7.09 32.77 -20.19
CA GLU A 11 -5.63 32.61 -20.13
C GLU A 11 -5.05 33.03 -18.75
N LEU A 12 -5.74 33.89 -18.00
CA LEU A 12 -5.37 34.33 -16.65
C LEU A 12 -5.70 33.32 -15.52
N HIS A 13 -6.37 32.20 -15.83
CA HIS A 13 -6.64 31.12 -14.89
C HIS A 13 -5.83 29.85 -15.19
N ALA A 14 -4.79 29.91 -16.03
CA ALA A 14 -3.77 28.86 -15.99
C ALA A 14 -3.15 28.92 -14.59
N PRO A 15 -3.32 27.89 -13.73
CA PRO A 15 -2.67 27.91 -12.42
C PRO A 15 -1.17 28.04 -12.72
N TYR A 16 -0.55 29.10 -12.20
CA TYR A 16 0.90 29.24 -12.25
C TYR A 16 1.48 27.89 -11.81
N PRO A 17 2.39 27.28 -12.59
CA PRO A 17 2.96 26.00 -12.21
C PRO A 17 3.57 26.19 -10.83
N ASN A 18 3.02 25.47 -9.86
CA ASN A 18 3.54 25.46 -8.52
C ASN A 18 4.42 24.21 -8.40
N PRO A 19 5.74 24.35 -8.63
CA PRO A 19 6.64 23.20 -8.66
C PRO A 19 6.65 22.43 -7.34
N GLU A 20 6.37 23.11 -6.21
CA GLU A 20 6.25 22.46 -4.90
C GLU A 20 5.02 21.54 -4.84
N LEU A 21 3.89 21.96 -5.43
CA LEU A 21 2.70 21.11 -5.49
C LEU A 21 2.92 19.92 -6.43
N ASP A 22 3.56 20.15 -7.58
CA ASP A 22 3.90 19.08 -8.54
C ASP A 22 4.85 18.04 -7.91
N GLU A 23 5.86 18.49 -7.15
CA GLU A 23 6.77 17.60 -6.44
C GLU A 23 6.07 16.81 -5.32
N LEU A 24 5.17 17.45 -4.58
CA LEU A 24 4.34 16.77 -3.56
C LEU A 24 3.39 15.75 -4.18
N GLU A 25 2.80 16.04 -5.34
CA GLU A 25 1.93 15.13 -6.07
C GLU A 25 2.72 13.89 -6.54
N ARG A 26 3.89 14.11 -7.16
CA ARG A 26 4.81 13.04 -7.56
C ARG A 26 5.28 12.20 -6.37
N LEU A 27 5.55 12.83 -5.21
CA LEU A 27 5.90 12.11 -3.99
C LEU A 27 4.72 11.26 -3.49
N GLY A 28 3.50 11.81 -3.54
CA GLY A 28 2.27 11.10 -3.23
C GLY A 28 2.06 9.87 -4.12
N GLU A 29 2.27 9.99 -5.43
CA GLU A 29 2.19 8.87 -6.37
C GLU A 29 3.21 7.78 -6.05
N GLN A 30 4.45 8.14 -5.72
CA GLN A 30 5.48 7.16 -5.32
C GLN A 30 5.10 6.42 -4.03
N ILE A 31 4.53 7.13 -3.05
CA ILE A 31 4.04 6.51 -1.81
C ILE A 31 2.90 5.55 -2.13
N ALA A 32 1.92 5.98 -2.96
CA ALA A 32 0.78 5.17 -3.33
C ALA A 32 1.20 3.89 -4.09
N ASP A 33 2.13 4.00 -5.04
CA ASP A 33 2.69 2.87 -5.77
C ASP A 33 3.39 1.88 -4.84
N LEU A 34 4.25 2.38 -3.94
CA LEU A 34 4.94 1.53 -2.98
C LEU A 34 3.94 0.84 -2.03
N SER A 35 2.92 1.56 -1.56
CA SER A 35 1.85 0.98 -0.75
C SER A 35 1.09 -0.10 -1.50
N ALA A 36 0.74 0.11 -2.77
CA ALA A 36 0.08 -0.91 -3.58
C ALA A 36 0.94 -2.18 -3.73
N HIS A 37 2.24 -2.02 -3.94
CA HIS A 37 3.18 -3.14 -3.98
C HIS A 37 3.25 -3.90 -2.64
N LEU A 38 3.25 -3.19 -1.51
CA LEU A 38 3.21 -3.80 -0.19
C LEU A 38 1.91 -4.59 0.02
N GLU A 39 0.77 -4.06 -0.41
CA GLU A 39 -0.52 -4.75 -0.28
C GLU A 39 -0.58 -6.03 -1.13
N VAL A 40 -0.06 -6.00 -2.35
CA VAL A 40 0.08 -7.20 -3.19
C VAL A 40 1.00 -8.23 -2.53
N ALA A 41 2.12 -7.79 -1.97
CA ALA A 41 3.05 -8.68 -1.26
C ALA A 41 2.41 -9.29 0.00
N ASN A 42 1.65 -8.50 0.77
CA ASN A 42 0.91 -8.94 1.95
C ASN A 42 -0.17 -9.97 1.59
N ALA A 43 -0.95 -9.72 0.54
CA ALA A 43 -1.97 -10.67 0.07
C ALA A 43 -1.33 -12.02 -0.30
N ARG A 44 -0.20 -12.00 -1.02
CA ARG A 44 0.56 -13.20 -1.37
C ARG A 44 1.15 -13.90 -0.15
N LEU A 45 1.66 -13.14 0.83
CA LEU A 45 2.17 -13.71 2.08
C LEU A 45 1.05 -14.45 2.83
N LEU A 46 -0.15 -13.87 2.91
CA LEU A 46 -1.30 -14.50 3.56
C LEU A 46 -1.72 -15.80 2.86
N ASP A 47 -1.68 -15.84 1.52
CA ASP A 47 -1.93 -17.07 0.76
C ASP A 47 -0.92 -18.18 1.09
N LEU A 48 0.38 -17.85 1.12
CA LEU A 48 1.43 -18.78 1.52
C LEU A 48 1.28 -19.27 2.96
N ILE A 49 0.89 -18.39 3.89
CA ILE A 49 0.63 -18.77 5.29
C ILE A 49 -0.56 -19.73 5.37
N ARG A 50 -1.65 -19.49 4.63
CA ARG A 50 -2.81 -20.39 4.58
C ARG A 50 -2.43 -21.77 4.06
N GLU A 51 -1.67 -21.82 2.98
CA GLU A 51 -1.20 -23.09 2.42
C GLU A 51 -0.26 -23.82 3.39
N PHE A 52 0.63 -23.09 4.06
CA PHE A 52 1.53 -23.64 5.06
C PHE A 52 0.79 -24.20 6.29
N ASP A 53 -0.24 -23.48 6.77
CA ASP A 53 -1.11 -23.92 7.86
C ASP A 53 -1.92 -25.16 7.47
N ALA A 54 -2.51 -25.17 6.27
CA ALA A 54 -3.28 -26.30 5.75
C ALA A 54 -2.44 -27.58 5.62
N ARG A 55 -1.14 -27.43 5.28
CA ARG A 55 -0.19 -28.55 5.23
C ARG A 55 0.38 -28.94 6.59
N GLY A 56 0.02 -28.23 7.66
CA GLY A 56 0.55 -28.47 9.00
C GLY A 56 2.06 -28.26 9.10
N GLY A 57 2.66 -27.44 8.24
CA GLY A 57 4.12 -27.29 8.14
C GLY A 57 4.78 -26.78 9.44
N TRP A 58 4.02 -26.07 10.26
CA TRP A 58 4.42 -25.62 11.59
C TRP A 58 4.71 -26.80 12.55
N GLY A 59 4.00 -27.93 12.39
CA GLY A 59 4.15 -29.11 13.25
C GLY A 59 5.47 -29.84 13.06
N VAL A 60 6.09 -29.74 11.88
CA VAL A 60 7.38 -30.40 11.57
C VAL A 60 8.49 -29.92 12.50
N GLN A 61 8.45 -28.66 12.93
CA GLN A 61 9.41 -28.05 13.85
C GLN A 61 8.92 -28.09 15.31
N GLY A 62 7.83 -28.79 15.60
CA GLY A 62 7.28 -28.93 16.96
C GLY A 62 6.51 -27.71 17.48
N ALA A 63 6.08 -26.80 16.60
CA ALA A 63 5.23 -25.69 17.03
C ALA A 63 3.83 -26.20 17.43
N ARG A 64 3.18 -25.50 18.36
CA ARG A 64 1.84 -25.85 18.87
C ARG A 64 0.69 -25.45 17.94
N SER A 65 0.93 -24.44 17.11
CA SER A 65 0.01 -23.94 16.08
C SER A 65 0.77 -23.07 15.09
N CYS A 66 0.17 -22.76 13.93
CA CYS A 66 0.78 -21.83 12.97
C CYS A 66 1.04 -20.45 13.58
N ALA A 67 0.14 -19.95 14.43
CA ALA A 67 0.33 -18.69 15.16
C ALA A 67 1.61 -18.69 16.00
N HIS A 68 1.85 -19.76 16.77
CA HIS A 68 3.07 -19.92 17.57
C HIS A 68 4.33 -19.99 16.71
N TRP A 69 4.24 -20.64 15.54
CA TRP A 69 5.35 -20.72 14.60
C TRP A 69 5.68 -19.35 14.00
N LEU A 70 4.68 -18.56 13.60
CA LEU A 70 4.85 -17.22 13.03
C LEU A 70 5.43 -16.24 14.06
N ALA A 71 4.96 -16.27 15.30
CA ALA A 71 5.50 -15.47 16.39
C ALA A 71 6.98 -15.76 16.62
N TRP A 72 7.36 -17.04 16.69
CA TRP A 72 8.76 -17.45 16.85
C TRP A 72 9.63 -17.14 15.63
N ARG A 73 9.15 -17.40 14.41
CA ARG A 73 9.97 -17.35 13.20
C ARG A 73 10.05 -15.96 12.57
N LEU A 74 8.97 -15.21 12.63
CA LEU A 74 8.82 -13.91 11.96
C LEU A 74 8.62 -12.75 12.94
N GLY A 75 8.45 -13.02 14.25
CA GLY A 75 8.10 -11.99 15.23
C GLY A 75 6.69 -11.43 15.04
N ILE A 76 5.82 -12.15 14.31
CA ILE A 76 4.45 -11.74 14.01
C ILE A 76 3.53 -12.32 15.09
N GLU A 77 3.11 -11.47 16.02
CA GLU A 77 2.04 -11.81 16.97
C GLU A 77 0.69 -11.79 16.25
N LEU A 78 -0.22 -12.70 16.61
CA LEU A 78 -1.55 -12.85 16.02
C LEU A 78 -2.53 -11.71 16.43
N ASN A 79 -2.03 -10.48 16.54
CA ASN A 79 -2.83 -9.28 16.77
C ASN A 79 -3.21 -8.56 15.46
N ALA A 80 -2.68 -9.00 14.30
CA ALA A 80 -2.88 -8.35 13.01
C ALA A 80 -4.10 -8.86 12.19
N ALA A 81 -5.10 -9.48 12.82
CA ALA A 81 -6.31 -9.98 12.12
C ALA A 81 -7.63 -9.43 12.70
N ARG A 82 -7.59 -8.32 13.46
CA ARG A 82 -8.78 -7.58 13.91
C ARG A 82 -8.72 -6.13 13.49
N GLU A 83 -8.51 -5.84 12.21
CA GLU A 83 -8.97 -4.58 11.62
C GLU A 83 -9.70 -4.88 10.30
N ARG A 84 -10.67 -4.02 9.99
CA ARG A 84 -11.86 -4.23 9.15
C ARG A 84 -11.59 -4.39 7.66
#